data_AF-A0A377WQI2-F1
#
_entry.id   AF-A0A377WQI2-F1
#
_cell.length_a   1.000
_cell.length_b   1.000
_cell.length_c   1.000
_cell.angle_alpha   90.00
_cell.angle_beta   90.00
_cell.angle_gamma   90.00
#
_symmetry.space_group_name_H-M   'P 1'
#
loop_
_entity.id
_entity.type
_entity.pdbx_description
1 polymer ?
#
loop_
_entity_poly.entity_id
_entity_poly.type
_entity_poly.pdbx_seq_one_letter_code
_entity_poly.pdbx_strand_id
1 'polypeptide(L)'
;MFQLSVQDIHPGQQAGNKEEAIRQVAAALVSAGNVADGYVNGMLAREQQTSTFLGNGIAIPHGTTDTRDQVLKTGVQVFQFPQGVTWGEGQTAYVAIGIAASSDEHLGLLRQLTHVLSDDAVAAQLQSATTAEELRALLMGEKQSEALKLDNETLSLDVAASDLLTLQALNAARLKEVGAVDAAFVSHVINDTPLNLGQGVWLNDSAEGNLRSAVAVSRAANAFTRDEQPVSLLVTVAMADEQPTAVLNRLSKLLLDKKAEHLLKADAATVLALLTSDDAIAEDVLSGRIRGAQ
;
A
#
# COMPACT_ATOMS: atom_id res chain seq x y z
N MET A 1 0.71 -19.25 -4.61
CA MET A 1 0.27 -17.89 -4.99
C MET A 1 1.48 -17.21 -5.59
N PHE A 2 1.36 -16.67 -6.80
CA PHE A 2 2.47 -16.01 -7.49
C PHE A 2 2.80 -14.68 -6.78
N GLN A 3 4.09 -14.47 -6.47
CA GLN A 3 4.58 -13.25 -5.82
C GLN A 3 5.35 -12.43 -6.84
N LEU A 4 4.80 -11.27 -7.23
CA LEU A 4 5.52 -10.26 -8.00
C LEU A 4 6.25 -9.33 -7.04
N SER A 5 7.59 -9.32 -7.11
CA SER A 5 8.42 -8.39 -6.35
C SER A 5 8.63 -7.09 -7.12
N VAL A 6 8.76 -5.98 -6.40
CA VAL A 6 9.06 -4.66 -6.98
C VAL A 6 10.38 -4.68 -7.78
N GLN A 7 11.36 -5.46 -7.33
CA GLN A 7 12.68 -5.57 -7.99
C GLN A 7 12.62 -6.23 -9.37
N ASP A 8 11.54 -6.95 -9.69
CA ASP A 8 11.34 -7.64 -10.97
C ASP A 8 10.55 -6.76 -11.96
N ILE A 9 10.26 -5.51 -11.60
CA ILE A 9 9.50 -4.54 -12.39
C ILE A 9 10.43 -3.42 -12.84
N HIS A 10 10.37 -3.14 -14.14
CA HIS A 10 11.21 -2.16 -14.83
C HIS A 10 10.31 -1.10 -15.46
N PRO A 11 10.01 0.01 -14.75
CA PRO A 11 9.23 1.12 -15.28
C PRO A 11 10.01 1.90 -16.34
N GLY A 12 9.29 2.63 -17.21
CA GLY A 12 9.89 3.65 -18.08
C GLY A 12 10.87 3.15 -19.15
N GLN A 13 10.78 1.88 -19.54
CA GLN A 13 11.65 1.29 -20.56
C GLN A 13 11.23 1.72 -21.97
N GLN A 14 12.13 1.51 -22.92
CA GLN A 14 11.91 1.83 -24.34
C GLN A 14 12.35 0.66 -25.20
N ALA A 15 11.57 0.35 -26.24
CA ALA A 15 11.94 -0.62 -27.26
C ALA A 15 11.38 -0.13 -28.60
N GLY A 16 12.20 -0.17 -29.66
CA GLY A 16 11.80 0.27 -30.99
C GLY A 16 10.86 -0.70 -31.69
N ASN A 17 10.83 -1.96 -31.26
CA ASN A 17 9.92 -2.98 -31.78
C ASN A 17 9.71 -4.13 -30.78
N LYS A 18 8.76 -5.01 -31.10
CA LYS A 18 8.43 -6.19 -30.31
C LYS A 18 9.63 -7.10 -30.04
N GLU A 19 10.48 -7.35 -31.02
CA GLU A 19 11.63 -8.25 -30.82
C GLU A 19 12.63 -7.69 -29.81
N GLU A 20 12.87 -6.38 -29.86
CA GLU A 20 13.72 -5.69 -28.89
C GLU A 20 13.15 -5.77 -27.48
N ALA A 21 11.84 -5.54 -27.32
CA ALA A 21 11.17 -5.70 -26.03
C ALA A 21 11.29 -7.13 -25.49
N ILE A 22 11.09 -8.15 -26.33
CA ILE A 22 11.26 -9.56 -25.96
C ILE A 22 12.71 -9.84 -25.53
N ARG A 23 13.70 -9.27 -26.22
CA ARG A 23 15.12 -9.43 -25.85
C ARG A 23 15.46 -8.79 -24.51
N GLN A 24 14.93 -7.60 -24.21
CA GLN A 24 15.11 -6.95 -22.91
C GLN A 24 14.54 -7.80 -21.78
N VAL A 25 13.31 -8.27 -21.95
CA VAL A 25 12.64 -9.15 -20.99
C VAL A 25 13.41 -10.46 -20.79
N ALA A 26 13.85 -11.10 -21.87
CA ALA A 26 14.64 -12.33 -21.80
C ALA A 26 15.99 -12.12 -21.09
N ALA A 27 16.68 -11.01 -21.36
CA ALA A 27 17.92 -10.66 -20.71
C ALA A 27 17.74 -10.46 -19.19
N ALA A 28 16.65 -9.83 -18.76
CA ALA A 28 16.32 -9.70 -17.34
C ALA A 28 16.06 -11.07 -16.69
N LEU A 29 15.35 -11.98 -17.36
CA LEU A 29 15.13 -13.34 -16.86
C LEU A 29 16.45 -14.12 -16.71
N VAL A 30 17.38 -13.96 -17.65
CA VAL A 30 18.74 -14.54 -17.55
C VAL A 30 19.49 -13.92 -16.37
N SER A 31 19.51 -12.60 -16.26
CA SER A 31 20.21 -11.87 -15.18
C SER A 31 19.66 -12.21 -13.79
N ALA A 32 18.35 -12.44 -13.67
CA ALA A 32 17.72 -12.88 -12.43
C ALA A 32 17.97 -14.38 -12.15
N GLY A 33 18.61 -15.11 -13.07
CA GLY A 33 18.92 -16.54 -12.97
C GLY A 33 17.69 -17.43 -13.15
N ASN A 34 16.62 -16.93 -13.77
CA ASN A 34 15.41 -17.71 -14.03
C ASN A 34 15.59 -18.70 -15.17
N VAL A 35 16.37 -18.33 -16.17
CA VAL A 35 16.57 -19.11 -17.39
C VAL A 35 18.03 -19.10 -17.82
N ALA A 36 18.43 -20.10 -18.59
CA ALA A 36 19.75 -20.19 -19.18
C ALA A 36 19.92 -19.21 -20.37
N ASP A 37 21.18 -18.95 -20.72
CA ASP A 37 21.53 -18.22 -21.94
C ASP A 37 20.89 -18.89 -23.16
N GLY A 38 20.28 -18.08 -24.04
CA GLY A 38 19.61 -18.55 -25.25
C GLY A 38 18.10 -18.75 -25.14
N TYR A 39 17.50 -18.66 -23.95
CA TYR A 39 16.03 -18.73 -23.77
C TYR A 39 15.25 -17.71 -24.61
N VAL A 40 15.88 -16.58 -24.93
CA VAL A 40 15.36 -15.56 -25.86
C VAL A 40 14.94 -16.14 -27.21
N ASN A 41 15.64 -17.17 -27.72
CA ASN A 41 15.30 -17.80 -28.99
C ASN A 41 13.96 -18.53 -28.89
N GLY A 42 13.68 -19.18 -27.75
CA GLY A 42 12.39 -19.80 -27.46
C GLY A 42 11.28 -18.76 -27.38
N MET A 43 11.52 -17.63 -26.73
CA MET A 43 10.54 -16.54 -26.63
C MET A 43 10.19 -15.94 -28.00
N LEU A 44 11.20 -15.71 -28.84
CA LEU A 44 10.99 -15.22 -30.20
C LEU A 44 10.26 -16.26 -31.09
N ALA A 45 10.63 -17.54 -30.98
CA ALA A 45 9.94 -18.60 -31.71
C ALA A 45 8.47 -18.73 -31.28
N ARG A 46 8.18 -18.61 -29.99
CA ARG A 46 6.81 -18.62 -29.45
C ARG A 46 5.97 -17.47 -30.00
N GLU A 47 6.55 -16.28 -30.07
CA GLU A 47 5.90 -15.09 -30.62
C GLU A 47 5.59 -15.22 -32.12
N GLN A 48 6.45 -15.91 -32.88
CA GLN A 48 6.22 -16.17 -34.31
C GLN A 48 5.07 -17.14 -34.58
N GLN A 49 4.78 -18.06 -33.66
CA GLN A 49 3.66 -19.00 -33.81
C GLN A 49 2.30 -18.28 -33.72
N THR A 50 2.16 -17.41 -32.73
CA THR A 50 0.97 -16.59 -32.49
C THR A 50 1.36 -15.47 -31.54
N SER A 51 0.83 -14.27 -31.78
CA SER A 51 1.05 -13.10 -30.92
C SER A 51 0.84 -13.44 -29.44
N THR A 52 1.77 -13.05 -28.57
CA THR A 52 1.56 -13.15 -27.11
C THR A 52 0.88 -11.90 -26.54
N PHE A 53 0.30 -11.04 -27.38
CA PHE A 53 -0.55 -9.95 -26.92
C PHE A 53 -1.85 -10.51 -26.34
N LEU A 54 -2.24 -10.03 -25.16
CA LEU A 54 -3.35 -10.58 -24.39
C LEU A 54 -4.58 -9.69 -24.37
N GLY A 55 -4.41 -8.38 -24.58
CA GLY A 55 -5.46 -7.36 -24.44
C GLY A 55 -5.01 -6.19 -23.56
N ASN A 56 -5.71 -5.07 -23.62
CA ASN A 56 -5.55 -3.93 -22.71
C ASN A 56 -4.10 -3.44 -22.52
N GLY A 57 -3.31 -3.47 -23.59
CA GLY A 57 -1.92 -3.02 -23.56
C GLY A 57 -0.93 -4.00 -22.94
N ILE A 58 -1.31 -5.26 -22.72
CA ILE A 58 -0.45 -6.28 -22.08
C ILE A 58 -0.02 -7.34 -23.10
N ALA A 59 1.27 -7.66 -23.07
CA ALA A 59 1.84 -8.84 -23.73
C ALA A 59 2.51 -9.76 -22.70
N ILE A 60 2.50 -11.06 -22.96
CA ILE A 60 3.03 -12.10 -22.06
C ILE A 60 4.09 -12.99 -22.77
N PRO A 61 5.23 -12.44 -23.21
CA PRO A 61 6.22 -13.22 -23.92
C PRO A 61 6.80 -14.35 -23.02
N HIS A 62 6.84 -15.58 -23.55
CA HIS A 62 7.31 -16.77 -22.85
C HIS A 62 7.94 -17.76 -23.85
N GLY A 63 8.73 -18.72 -23.36
CA GLY A 63 9.37 -19.74 -24.20
C GLY A 63 8.39 -20.78 -24.78
N THR A 64 8.89 -21.63 -25.66
CA THR A 64 8.16 -22.80 -26.16
C THR A 64 8.35 -24.01 -25.23
N THR A 65 7.60 -25.09 -25.49
CA THR A 65 7.80 -26.39 -24.84
C THR A 65 9.22 -26.93 -25.01
N ASP A 66 9.86 -26.62 -26.13
CA ASP A 66 11.20 -27.11 -26.50
C ASP A 66 12.32 -26.40 -25.73
N THR A 67 12.00 -25.27 -25.09
CA THR A 67 12.95 -24.50 -24.26
C THR A 67 12.69 -24.67 -22.75
N ARG A 68 11.86 -25.63 -22.36
CA ARG A 68 11.53 -25.86 -20.93
C ARG A 68 12.73 -26.30 -20.10
N ASP A 69 13.65 -27.04 -20.70
CA ASP A 69 14.92 -27.47 -20.09
C ASP A 69 15.85 -26.28 -19.77
N GLN A 70 15.64 -25.13 -20.42
CA GLN A 70 16.38 -23.90 -20.18
C GLN A 70 15.81 -23.09 -19.01
N VAL A 71 14.66 -23.49 -18.42
CA VAL A 71 14.10 -22.85 -17.23
C VAL A 71 14.77 -23.41 -15.98
N LEU A 72 15.57 -22.59 -15.30
CA LEU A 72 16.31 -22.95 -14.09
C LEU A 72 15.44 -22.81 -12.83
N LYS A 73 14.63 -21.74 -12.79
CA LYS A 73 13.65 -21.48 -11.73
C LYS A 73 12.49 -20.67 -12.28
N THR A 74 11.29 -20.94 -11.79
CA THR A 74 10.12 -20.13 -12.11
C THR A 74 10.34 -18.67 -11.72
N GLY A 75 9.93 -17.76 -12.57
CA GLY A 75 9.89 -16.34 -12.24
C GLY A 75 9.49 -15.47 -13.41
N VAL A 76 9.44 -14.18 -13.14
CA VAL A 76 8.90 -13.18 -14.06
C VAL A 76 9.74 -11.93 -14.09
N GLN A 77 9.64 -11.20 -15.18
CA GLN A 77 10.17 -9.85 -15.31
C GLN A 77 9.14 -9.00 -16.03
N VAL A 78 8.80 -7.85 -15.46
CA VAL A 78 7.77 -6.94 -15.98
C VAL A 78 8.43 -5.70 -16.53
N PHE A 79 8.19 -5.39 -17.79
CA PHE A 79 8.71 -4.19 -18.44
C PHE A 79 7.55 -3.30 -18.84
N GLN A 80 7.58 -2.04 -18.42
CA GLN A 80 6.65 -1.03 -18.88
C GLN A 80 7.31 -0.17 -19.97
N PHE A 81 6.57 0.05 -21.06
CA PHE A 81 6.93 0.90 -22.18
C PHE A 81 5.89 2.03 -22.31
N PRO A 82 6.09 3.20 -21.67
CA PRO A 82 5.10 4.28 -21.66
C PRO A 82 4.72 4.81 -23.06
N GLN A 83 5.67 4.75 -23.99
CA GLN A 83 5.47 5.14 -25.40
C GLN A 83 4.77 4.05 -26.23
N GLY A 84 4.57 2.87 -25.65
CA GLY A 84 4.01 1.70 -26.31
C GLY A 84 4.98 1.03 -27.27
N VAL A 85 4.79 -0.28 -27.46
CA VAL A 85 5.49 -1.09 -28.45
C VAL A 85 4.44 -1.76 -29.33
N THR A 86 4.51 -1.56 -30.64
CA THR A 86 3.62 -2.26 -31.58
C THR A 86 3.87 -3.77 -31.49
N TRP A 87 2.86 -4.53 -31.09
CA TRP A 87 2.97 -5.97 -30.84
C TRP A 87 2.42 -6.84 -31.99
N GLY A 88 1.69 -6.23 -32.94
CA GLY A 88 1.15 -6.90 -34.13
C GLY A 88 -0.29 -6.45 -34.40
N GLU A 89 -0.76 -6.56 -35.65
CA GLU A 89 -2.18 -6.32 -36.03
C GLU A 89 -2.79 -5.00 -35.49
N GLY A 90 -1.99 -3.94 -35.38
CA GLY A 90 -2.42 -2.64 -34.83
C GLY A 90 -2.51 -2.58 -33.30
N GLN A 91 -2.14 -3.65 -32.60
CA GLN A 91 -2.09 -3.73 -31.15
C GLN A 91 -0.79 -3.12 -30.62
N THR A 92 -0.91 -2.41 -29.50
CA THR A 92 0.20 -1.76 -28.81
C THR A 92 0.28 -2.30 -27.39
N ALA A 93 1.45 -2.80 -26.99
CA ALA A 93 1.72 -3.21 -25.62
C ALA A 93 2.42 -2.07 -24.86
N TYR A 94 1.88 -1.69 -23.71
CA TYR A 94 2.49 -0.79 -22.74
C TYR A 94 3.18 -1.57 -21.62
N VAL A 95 2.83 -2.84 -21.43
CA VAL A 95 3.48 -3.73 -20.45
C VAL A 95 3.77 -5.08 -21.11
N ALA A 96 5.01 -5.55 -20.98
CA ALA A 96 5.40 -6.91 -21.33
C ALA A 96 5.78 -7.68 -20.07
N ILE A 97 5.14 -8.82 -19.83
CA ILE A 97 5.40 -9.69 -18.68
C ILE A 97 6.07 -10.96 -19.17
N GLY A 98 7.40 -11.02 -19.01
CA GLY A 98 8.19 -12.19 -19.30
C GLY A 98 7.95 -13.30 -18.30
N ILE A 99 7.72 -14.52 -18.78
CA ILE A 99 7.49 -15.67 -17.90
C ILE A 99 8.50 -16.77 -18.20
N ALA A 100 9.23 -17.15 -17.15
CA ALA A 100 10.00 -18.38 -17.08
C ALA A 100 9.21 -19.39 -16.26
N ALA A 101 8.71 -20.43 -16.91
CA ALA A 101 7.96 -21.51 -16.26
C ALA A 101 8.20 -22.83 -16.98
N SER A 102 8.51 -23.87 -16.22
CA SER A 102 8.70 -25.24 -16.73
C SER A 102 7.39 -26.00 -16.92
N SER A 103 6.28 -25.45 -16.43
CA SER A 103 4.93 -26.02 -16.52
C SER A 103 3.88 -24.95 -16.87
N ASP A 104 2.59 -25.26 -16.72
CA ASP A 104 1.47 -24.38 -17.04
C ASP A 104 1.26 -23.24 -16.01
N GLU A 105 2.28 -22.88 -15.24
CA GLU A 105 2.25 -21.82 -14.23
C GLU A 105 1.90 -20.44 -14.83
N HIS A 106 2.18 -20.22 -16.11
CA HIS A 106 1.73 -19.02 -16.83
C HIS A 106 0.20 -18.87 -16.80
N LEU A 107 -0.57 -19.96 -16.76
CA LEU A 107 -2.04 -19.91 -16.61
C LEU A 107 -2.46 -19.38 -15.24
N GLY A 108 -1.65 -19.61 -14.20
CA GLY A 108 -1.86 -19.06 -12.87
C GLY A 108 -1.76 -17.53 -12.86
N LEU A 109 -0.77 -16.99 -13.58
CA LEU A 109 -0.62 -15.55 -13.76
C LEU A 109 -1.79 -14.97 -14.57
N LEU A 110 -2.23 -15.64 -15.64
CA LEU A 110 -3.38 -15.17 -16.41
C LEU A 110 -4.63 -15.00 -15.55
N ARG A 111 -4.88 -15.92 -14.62
CA ARG A 111 -6.00 -15.82 -13.68
C ARG A 111 -5.92 -14.56 -12.81
N GLN A 112 -4.72 -14.18 -12.37
CA GLN A 112 -4.52 -12.96 -11.57
C GLN A 112 -4.69 -11.68 -12.39
N LEU A 113 -4.29 -11.72 -13.65
CA LEU A 113 -4.39 -10.58 -14.57
C LEU A 113 -5.80 -10.39 -15.15
N THR A 114 -6.75 -11.30 -14.91
CA THR A 114 -8.11 -11.20 -15.49
C THR A 114 -8.81 -9.88 -15.17
N HIS A 115 -8.59 -9.31 -13.99
CA HIS A 115 -9.17 -8.01 -13.63
C HIS A 115 -8.61 -6.88 -14.51
N VAL A 116 -7.30 -6.86 -14.72
CA VAL A 116 -6.61 -5.87 -15.56
C VAL A 116 -7.08 -5.94 -17.01
N LEU A 117 -7.24 -7.17 -17.51
CA LEU A 117 -7.68 -7.43 -18.88
C LEU A 117 -9.16 -7.10 -19.12
N SER A 118 -9.94 -6.86 -18.06
CA SER A 118 -11.36 -6.55 -18.16
C SER A 118 -11.68 -5.07 -17.90
N ASP A 119 -10.68 -4.26 -17.53
CA ASP A 119 -10.86 -2.85 -17.15
C ASP A 119 -9.94 -1.93 -17.96
N ASP A 120 -10.54 -1.17 -18.88
CA ASP A 120 -9.83 -0.21 -19.74
C ASP A 120 -9.18 0.94 -18.95
N ALA A 121 -9.70 1.27 -17.75
CA ALA A 121 -9.12 2.30 -16.91
C ALA A 121 -7.77 1.85 -16.32
N VAL A 122 -7.65 0.57 -15.95
CA VAL A 122 -6.40 0.00 -15.46
C VAL A 122 -5.33 -0.01 -16.57
N ALA A 123 -5.73 -0.26 -17.81
CA ALA A 123 -4.82 -0.19 -18.97
C ALA A 123 -4.17 1.20 -19.14
N ALA A 124 -4.98 2.26 -19.01
CA ALA A 124 -4.48 3.63 -19.06
C ALA A 124 -3.56 3.97 -17.87
N GLN A 125 -3.87 3.43 -16.68
CA GLN A 125 -3.03 3.56 -15.49
C GLN A 125 -1.69 2.84 -15.66
N LEU A 126 -1.67 1.64 -16.26
CA LEU A 126 -0.42 0.92 -16.55
C LEU A 126 0.50 1.71 -17.48
N GLN A 127 -0.05 2.47 -18.44
CA GLN A 127 0.75 3.33 -19.31
C GLN A 127 1.35 4.53 -18.56
N SER A 128 0.60 5.11 -17.62
CA SER A 128 0.95 6.37 -16.94
C SER A 128 1.67 6.20 -15.60
N ALA A 129 1.68 4.98 -15.05
CA ALA A 129 2.41 4.65 -13.83
C ALA A 129 3.89 5.02 -13.96
N THR A 130 4.48 5.52 -12.88
CA THR A 130 5.85 6.04 -12.87
C THR A 130 6.79 5.23 -11.98
N THR A 131 6.24 4.38 -11.12
CA THR A 131 6.99 3.57 -10.16
C THR A 131 6.71 2.07 -10.30
N ALA A 132 7.64 1.25 -9.81
CA ALA A 132 7.50 -0.19 -9.82
C ALA A 132 6.39 -0.65 -8.84
N GLU A 133 6.21 0.07 -7.74
CA GLU A 133 5.16 -0.14 -6.74
C GLU A 133 3.76 0.10 -7.33
N GLU A 134 3.57 1.20 -8.07
CA GLU A 134 2.31 1.50 -8.77
C GLU A 134 1.97 0.40 -9.78
N LEU A 135 2.94 0.02 -10.63
CA LEU A 135 2.76 -1.06 -11.60
C LEU A 135 2.42 -2.39 -10.92
N ARG A 136 3.10 -2.71 -9.81
CA ARG A 136 2.81 -3.91 -9.02
C ARG A 136 1.37 -3.88 -8.51
N ALA A 137 0.95 -2.77 -7.91
CA ALA A 137 -0.39 -2.64 -7.34
C ALA A 137 -1.48 -2.84 -8.41
N LEU A 138 -1.32 -2.17 -9.57
CA LEU A 138 -2.23 -2.30 -10.71
C LEU A 138 -2.32 -3.75 -11.21
N LEU A 139 -1.17 -4.41 -11.43
CA LEU A 139 -1.13 -5.79 -11.92
C LEU A 139 -1.72 -6.78 -10.92
N MET A 140 -1.53 -6.54 -9.62
CA MET A 140 -2.02 -7.41 -8.55
C MET A 140 -3.48 -7.11 -8.15
N GLY A 141 -4.09 -6.05 -8.70
CA GLY A 141 -5.45 -5.64 -8.33
C GLY A 141 -5.55 -5.08 -6.93
N GLU A 142 -4.42 -4.63 -6.39
CA GLU A 142 -4.37 -3.84 -5.17
C GLU A 142 -4.99 -2.48 -5.57
N LYS A 143 -6.20 -2.18 -5.07
CA LYS A 143 -6.78 -0.85 -5.23
C LYS A 143 -5.71 0.14 -4.75
N GLN A 144 -5.40 1.17 -5.55
CA GLN A 144 -4.63 2.31 -5.08
C GLN A 144 -5.31 2.81 -3.80
N SER A 145 -4.77 2.40 -2.66
CA SER A 145 -5.36 2.80 -1.40
C SER A 145 -5.08 4.28 -1.26
N GLU A 146 -6.14 5.06 -1.10
CA GLU A 146 -5.98 6.48 -0.84
C GLU A 146 -5.04 6.65 0.37
N ALA A 147 -4.18 7.67 0.31
CA ALA A 147 -3.27 7.95 1.41
C ALA A 147 -4.04 8.04 2.73
N LEU A 148 -3.47 7.46 3.79
CA LEU A 148 -4.02 7.50 5.13
C LEU A 148 -4.53 8.88 5.49
N LYS A 149 -5.81 8.99 5.85
CA LYS A 149 -6.40 10.25 6.29
C LYS A 149 -6.14 10.46 7.79
N LEU A 150 -5.14 11.28 8.09
CA LEU A 150 -4.82 11.76 9.44
C LEU A 150 -4.27 13.18 9.33
N ASP A 151 -5.12 14.17 9.56
CA ASP A 151 -4.79 15.60 9.48
C ASP A 151 -5.75 16.43 10.34
N ASN A 152 -5.69 17.76 10.21
CA ASN A 152 -6.49 18.67 11.02
C ASN A 152 -8.01 18.44 10.91
N GLU A 153 -8.52 17.82 9.83
CA GLU A 153 -9.95 17.54 9.70
C GLU A 153 -10.38 16.36 10.60
N THR A 154 -9.45 15.49 10.97
CA THR A 154 -9.71 14.34 11.85
C THR A 154 -9.17 14.52 13.27
N LEU A 155 -8.60 15.69 13.58
CA LEU A 155 -8.18 16.07 14.93
C LEU A 155 -9.22 16.94 15.62
N SER A 156 -9.47 16.68 16.90
CA SER A 156 -10.29 17.52 17.76
C SER A 156 -9.66 17.61 19.15
N LEU A 157 -8.94 18.69 19.41
CA LEU A 157 -8.27 18.91 20.67
C LEU A 157 -9.11 19.79 21.60
N ASP A 158 -8.85 19.64 22.90
CA ASP A 158 -9.46 20.45 23.97
C ASP A 158 -10.99 20.41 23.95
N VAL A 159 -11.53 19.20 23.75
CA VAL A 159 -12.96 18.92 23.70
C VAL A 159 -13.57 19.00 25.10
N ALA A 160 -14.67 19.73 25.26
CA ALA A 160 -15.45 19.73 26.48
C ALA A 160 -16.21 18.40 26.64
N ALA A 161 -15.50 17.35 27.07
CA ALA A 161 -16.01 16.00 27.27
C ALA A 161 -15.85 15.55 28.73
N SER A 162 -16.85 14.83 29.22
CA SER A 162 -16.86 14.22 30.55
C SER A 162 -17.04 12.69 30.51
N ASP A 163 -17.18 12.11 29.32
CA ASP A 163 -17.33 10.68 29.09
C ASP A 163 -16.70 10.26 27.76
N LEU A 164 -16.47 8.94 27.61
CA LEU A 164 -15.92 8.37 26.38
C LEU A 164 -16.91 8.46 25.22
N LEU A 165 -18.22 8.40 25.48
CA LEU A 165 -19.24 8.43 24.44
C LEU A 165 -19.17 9.71 23.61
N THR A 166 -18.92 10.85 24.27
CA THR A 166 -18.71 12.15 23.61
C THR A 166 -17.50 12.10 22.66
N LEU A 167 -16.39 11.53 23.10
CA LEU A 167 -15.18 11.38 22.28
C LEU A 167 -15.39 10.39 21.13
N GLN A 168 -16.07 9.27 21.38
CA GLN A 168 -16.42 8.26 20.37
C GLN A 168 -17.31 8.87 19.29
N ALA A 169 -18.35 9.60 19.68
CA ALA A 169 -19.25 10.27 18.75
C ALA A 169 -18.55 11.33 17.90
N LEU A 170 -17.65 12.11 18.51
CA LEU A 170 -16.88 13.11 17.78
C LEU A 170 -15.95 12.47 16.75
N ASN A 171 -15.18 11.45 17.16
CA ASN A 171 -14.28 10.74 16.24
C ASN A 171 -15.06 10.04 15.11
N ALA A 172 -16.16 9.35 15.42
CA ALA A 172 -17.01 8.71 14.43
C ALA A 172 -17.58 9.73 13.42
N ALA A 173 -18.02 10.91 13.90
CA ALA A 173 -18.49 11.98 13.04
C ALA A 173 -17.39 12.50 12.10
N ARG A 174 -16.16 12.74 12.61
CA ARG A 174 -15.03 13.16 11.77
C ARG A 174 -14.67 12.15 10.70
N LEU A 175 -14.60 10.87 11.05
CA LEU A 175 -14.34 9.80 10.10
C LEU A 175 -15.46 9.70 9.04
N LYS A 176 -16.71 9.95 9.43
CA LYS A 176 -17.85 9.96 8.52
C LYS A 176 -17.81 11.16 7.56
N GLU A 177 -17.47 12.35 8.05
CA GLU A 177 -17.36 13.59 7.28
C GLU A 177 -16.31 13.48 6.16
N VAL A 178 -15.17 12.84 6.45
CA VAL A 178 -14.10 12.62 5.45
C VAL A 178 -14.34 11.40 4.55
N GLY A 179 -15.52 10.78 4.64
CA GLY A 179 -15.91 9.64 3.81
C GLY A 179 -15.17 8.33 4.13
N ALA A 180 -14.50 8.23 5.28
CA ALA A 180 -13.70 7.07 5.62
C ALA A 180 -14.52 5.87 6.11
N VAL A 181 -15.75 6.11 6.58
CA VAL A 181 -16.57 5.09 7.24
C VAL A 181 -18.05 5.15 6.86
N ASP A 182 -18.74 4.02 6.97
CA ASP A 182 -20.19 3.92 6.76
C ASP A 182 -21.01 4.00 8.06
N ALA A 183 -22.32 3.75 7.98
CA ALA A 183 -23.21 3.77 9.15
C ALA A 183 -23.00 2.59 10.10
N ALA A 184 -22.55 1.43 9.60
CA ALA A 184 -22.25 0.27 10.42
C ALA A 184 -21.06 0.57 11.32
N PHE A 185 -19.97 1.12 10.77
CA PHE A 185 -18.80 1.54 11.56
C PHE A 185 -19.18 2.48 12.69
N VAL A 186 -19.96 3.53 12.38
CA VAL A 186 -20.42 4.50 13.39
C VAL A 186 -21.22 3.82 14.49
N SER A 187 -22.11 2.90 14.12
CA SER A 187 -22.89 2.13 15.10
C SER A 187 -22.00 1.28 16.00
N HIS A 188 -21.01 0.58 15.45
CA HIS A 188 -20.08 -0.25 16.24
C HIS A 188 -19.25 0.59 17.20
N VAL A 189 -18.56 1.60 16.68
CA VAL A 189 -17.70 2.49 17.47
C VAL A 189 -18.44 3.18 18.61
N ILE A 190 -19.73 3.49 18.48
CA ILE A 190 -20.55 4.08 19.55
C ILE A 190 -20.93 3.07 20.64
N ASN A 191 -21.22 1.83 20.25
CA ASN A 191 -21.73 0.81 21.17
C ASN A 191 -20.61 0.02 21.85
N ASP A 192 -19.46 -0.09 21.21
CA ASP A 192 -18.32 -0.84 21.72
C ASP A 192 -17.57 -0.06 22.81
N THR A 193 -16.93 -0.81 23.70
CA THR A 193 -16.10 -0.22 24.77
C THR A 193 -14.67 -0.02 24.26
N PRO A 194 -14.14 1.21 24.24
CA PRO A 194 -12.78 1.45 23.80
C PRO A 194 -11.76 0.69 24.65
N LEU A 195 -10.66 0.28 24.02
CA LEU A 195 -9.52 -0.36 24.67
C LEU A 195 -8.68 0.69 25.41
N ASN A 196 -8.47 0.49 26.70
CA ASN A 196 -7.54 1.30 27.49
C ASN A 196 -6.09 0.89 27.19
N LEU A 197 -5.30 1.81 26.64
CA LEU A 197 -3.87 1.58 26.36
C LEU A 197 -2.95 2.04 27.51
N GLY A 198 -3.52 2.63 28.56
CA GLY A 198 -2.81 3.23 29.69
C GLY A 198 -2.47 4.71 29.48
N GLN A 199 -1.99 5.35 30.55
CA GLN A 199 -1.54 6.76 30.54
C GLN A 199 -2.58 7.77 29.99
N GLY A 200 -3.88 7.47 30.17
CA GLY A 200 -4.96 8.35 29.70
C GLY A 200 -5.31 8.20 28.21
N VAL A 201 -4.67 7.26 27.49
CA VAL A 201 -4.90 7.03 26.07
C VAL A 201 -5.77 5.79 25.84
N TRP A 202 -6.79 5.95 25.02
CA TRP A 202 -7.74 4.91 24.66
C TRP A 202 -7.80 4.74 23.13
N LEU A 203 -8.13 3.54 22.69
CA LEU A 203 -8.24 3.15 21.29
C LEU A 203 -9.64 2.59 21.02
N ASN A 204 -10.21 2.95 19.88
CA ASN A 204 -11.46 2.39 19.39
C ASN A 204 -11.34 2.07 17.91
N ASP A 205 -12.01 1.03 17.45
CA ASP A 205 -12.02 0.60 16.06
C ASP A 205 -13.30 -0.19 15.75
N SER A 206 -13.44 -0.65 14.51
CA SER A 206 -14.51 -1.55 14.10
C SER A 206 -14.00 -2.45 12.98
N ALA A 207 -14.37 -3.73 13.02
CA ALA A 207 -14.10 -4.67 11.94
C ALA A 207 -14.96 -4.39 10.69
N GLU A 208 -16.07 -3.67 10.84
CA GLU A 208 -17.04 -3.41 9.79
C GLU A 208 -17.14 -1.92 9.44
N GLY A 209 -17.50 -1.64 8.19
CA GLY A 209 -17.81 -0.30 7.71
C GLY A 209 -16.61 0.61 7.39
N ASN A 210 -15.41 0.03 7.24
CA ASN A 210 -14.20 0.72 6.82
C ASN A 210 -14.19 0.93 5.30
N LEU A 211 -14.30 2.18 4.84
CA LEU A 211 -14.29 2.53 3.42
C LEU A 211 -12.93 3.03 2.94
N ARG A 212 -12.21 3.73 3.82
CA ARG A 212 -10.84 4.25 3.60
C ARG A 212 -10.07 4.21 4.92
N SER A 213 -8.76 3.98 4.83
CA SER A 213 -7.89 4.06 5.99
C SER A 213 -7.79 5.49 6.52
N ALA A 214 -8.16 5.67 7.79
CA ALA A 214 -8.21 6.97 8.44
C ALA A 214 -8.04 6.83 9.95
N VAL A 215 -7.51 7.87 10.60
CA VAL A 215 -7.40 7.96 12.05
C VAL A 215 -8.00 9.28 12.51
N ALA A 216 -8.93 9.21 13.46
CA ALA A 216 -9.44 10.37 14.18
C ALA A 216 -8.90 10.38 15.62
N VAL A 217 -8.55 11.57 16.09
CA VAL A 217 -8.01 11.77 17.44
C VAL A 217 -8.81 12.86 18.14
N SER A 218 -9.36 12.54 19.30
CA SER A 218 -9.97 13.52 20.19
C SER A 218 -9.26 13.57 21.54
N ARG A 219 -9.00 14.78 22.03
CA ARG A 219 -8.41 15.02 23.36
C ARG A 219 -9.38 15.84 24.19
N ALA A 220 -9.70 15.38 25.39
CA ALA A 220 -10.54 16.13 26.31
C ALA A 220 -9.78 17.35 26.86
N ALA A 221 -10.47 18.49 27.00
CA ALA A 221 -9.94 19.70 27.62
C ALA A 221 -9.52 19.46 29.08
N ASN A 222 -10.28 18.62 29.77
CA ASN A 222 -9.97 18.18 31.13
C ASN A 222 -10.02 16.65 31.14
N ALA A 223 -8.97 16.03 31.69
CA ALA A 223 -8.98 14.59 31.88
C ALA A 223 -10.10 14.18 32.84
N PHE A 224 -10.76 13.06 32.56
CA PHE A 224 -11.79 12.46 33.39
C PHE A 224 -11.46 10.99 33.64
N THR A 225 -12.31 10.28 34.37
CA THR A 225 -12.09 8.86 34.67
C THR A 225 -13.26 8.02 34.20
N ARG A 226 -12.96 6.82 33.71
CA ARG A 226 -13.91 5.73 33.49
C ARG A 226 -13.40 4.50 34.23
N ASP A 227 -14.22 3.91 35.09
CA ASP A 227 -13.84 2.71 35.87
C ASP A 227 -12.49 2.89 36.58
N GLU A 228 -12.29 4.05 37.23
CA GLU A 228 -11.06 4.50 37.91
C GLU A 228 -9.83 4.70 37.01
N GLN A 229 -9.95 4.46 35.70
CA GLN A 229 -8.89 4.66 34.74
C GLN A 229 -8.96 6.07 34.14
N PRO A 230 -7.82 6.79 34.01
CA PRO A 230 -7.80 8.10 33.40
C PRO A 230 -8.16 8.02 31.92
N VAL A 231 -8.88 9.03 31.45
CA VAL A 231 -9.23 9.27 30.05
C VAL A 231 -8.82 10.69 29.72
N SER A 232 -7.95 10.84 28.74
CA SER A 232 -7.46 12.14 28.26
C SER A 232 -7.55 12.23 26.75
N LEU A 233 -7.28 11.12 26.04
CA LEU A 233 -7.25 11.08 24.59
C LEU A 233 -7.85 9.77 24.06
N LEU A 234 -8.67 9.87 23.02
CA LEU A 234 -9.23 8.74 22.29
C LEU A 234 -8.76 8.77 20.84
N VAL A 235 -8.12 7.69 20.41
CA VAL A 235 -7.81 7.42 19.01
C VAL A 235 -8.88 6.48 18.46
N THR A 236 -9.45 6.81 17.31
CA THR A 236 -10.37 5.91 16.59
C THR A 236 -9.85 5.63 15.20
N VAL A 237 -9.80 4.35 14.83
CA VAL A 237 -9.13 3.91 13.60
C VAL A 237 -10.12 3.24 12.67
N ALA A 238 -10.15 3.69 11.42
CA ALA A 238 -10.77 2.99 10.31
C ALA A 238 -9.67 2.25 9.53
N MET A 239 -9.77 0.92 9.45
CA MET A 239 -8.78 0.03 8.83
C MET A 239 -9.31 -0.50 7.49
N ALA A 240 -9.08 0.21 6.39
CA ALA A 240 -9.36 -0.33 5.04
C ALA A 240 -8.16 -1.10 4.46
N ASP A 241 -6.97 -0.82 4.98
CA ASP A 241 -5.69 -1.49 4.69
C ASP A 241 -4.75 -1.40 5.91
N GLU A 242 -3.48 -1.74 5.73
CA GLU A 242 -2.49 -1.76 6.81
C GLU A 242 -1.89 -0.39 7.18
N GLN A 243 -2.17 0.70 6.44
CA GLN A 243 -1.55 2.01 6.67
C GLN A 243 -1.70 2.54 8.11
N PRO A 244 -2.86 2.44 8.78
CA PRO A 244 -2.99 2.95 10.16
C PRO A 244 -2.14 2.19 11.19
N THR A 245 -1.63 0.99 10.85
CA THR A 245 -0.70 0.23 11.71
C THR A 245 0.56 1.03 12.02
N ALA A 246 1.05 1.85 11.09
CA ALA A 246 2.20 2.72 11.33
C ALA A 246 1.92 3.75 12.44
N VAL A 247 0.71 4.32 12.46
CA VAL A 247 0.27 5.24 13.51
C VAL A 247 0.17 4.53 14.85
N LEU A 248 -0.43 3.33 14.88
CA LEU A 248 -0.56 2.52 16.08
C LEU A 248 0.80 2.10 16.65
N ASN A 249 1.77 1.78 15.79
CA ASN A 249 3.14 1.44 16.22
C ASN A 249 3.85 2.64 16.85
N ARG A 250 3.70 3.85 16.30
CA ARG A 250 4.26 5.08 16.89
C ARG A 250 3.61 5.39 18.23
N LEU A 251 2.29 5.27 18.31
CA LEU A 251 1.56 5.42 19.57
C LEU A 251 2.03 4.41 20.61
N SER A 252 2.11 3.13 20.25
CA SER A 252 2.60 2.06 21.11
C SER A 252 4.01 2.35 21.63
N LYS A 253 4.92 2.81 20.76
CA LYS A 253 6.28 3.21 21.16
C LYS A 253 6.27 4.35 22.19
N LEU A 254 5.48 5.41 21.96
CA LEU A 254 5.34 6.51 22.92
C LEU A 254 4.83 6.03 24.28
N LEU A 255 3.87 5.10 24.29
CA LEU A 255 3.32 4.55 25.52
C LEU A 255 4.34 3.66 26.24
N LEU A 256 5.06 2.79 25.53
CA LEU A 256 6.12 1.95 26.11
C LEU A 256 7.24 2.79 26.73
N ASP A 257 7.61 3.90 26.08
CA ASP A 257 8.62 4.85 26.57
C ASP A 257 8.10 5.77 27.69
N LYS A 258 6.83 5.62 28.10
CA LYS A 258 6.13 6.46 29.10
C LYS A 258 6.08 7.95 28.72
N LYS A 259 5.96 8.25 27.43
CA LYS A 259 5.97 9.60 26.85
C LYS A 259 4.59 10.07 26.38
N ALA A 260 3.50 9.48 26.89
CA ALA A 260 2.14 9.87 26.52
C ALA A 260 1.87 11.38 26.72
N GLU A 261 2.47 11.97 27.76
CA GLU A 261 2.42 13.41 28.06
C GLU A 261 2.76 14.32 26.87
N HIS A 262 3.66 13.89 25.97
CA HIS A 262 4.00 14.66 24.76
C HIS A 262 2.80 14.77 23.81
N LEU A 263 1.94 13.75 23.75
CA LEU A 263 0.70 13.77 22.99
C LEU A 263 -0.40 14.56 23.72
N LEU A 264 -0.47 14.41 25.04
CA LEU A 264 -1.54 14.99 25.86
C LEU A 264 -1.43 16.52 26.03
N LYS A 265 -0.23 17.10 25.83
CA LYS A 265 0.01 18.55 25.96
C LYS A 265 0.34 19.26 24.65
N ALA A 266 0.55 18.51 23.58
CA ALA A 266 0.92 19.03 22.26
C ALA A 266 -0.18 19.89 21.62
N ASP A 267 0.23 20.80 20.73
CA ASP A 267 -0.68 21.40 19.77
C ASP A 267 -1.02 20.43 18.62
N ALA A 268 -1.94 20.81 17.74
CA ALA A 268 -2.38 19.96 16.64
C ALA A 268 -1.23 19.55 15.70
N ALA A 269 -0.33 20.47 15.39
CA ALA A 269 0.82 20.21 14.52
C ALA A 269 1.77 19.17 15.14
N THR A 270 2.05 19.28 16.43
CA THR A 270 2.92 18.36 17.15
C THR A 270 2.25 16.99 17.33
N VAL A 271 0.95 16.94 17.61
CA VAL A 271 0.19 15.66 17.64
C VAL A 271 0.30 14.94 16.30
N LEU A 272 0.07 15.65 15.19
CA LEU A 272 0.20 15.08 13.85
C LEU A 272 1.61 14.59 13.59
N ALA A 273 2.64 15.39 13.90
CA ALA A 273 4.03 15.00 13.71
C ALA A 273 4.37 13.72 14.49
N LEU A 274 3.98 13.63 15.76
CA LEU A 274 4.21 12.45 16.60
C LEU A 274 3.55 11.17 16.08
N LEU A 275 2.41 11.30 15.40
CA LEU A 275 1.64 10.17 14.90
C LEU A 275 1.96 9.80 13.44
N THR A 276 2.55 10.71 12.67
CA THR A 276 2.79 10.53 11.23
C THR A 276 4.26 10.45 10.84
N SER A 277 5.17 11.10 11.59
CA SER A 277 6.59 11.22 11.23
C SER A 277 7.45 10.27 12.06
N ASP A 278 8.40 9.60 11.41
CA ASP A 278 9.34 8.70 12.09
C ASP A 278 10.40 9.47 12.93
N ASP A 279 10.63 10.73 12.60
CA ASP A 279 11.65 11.59 13.25
C ASP A 279 11.18 12.30 14.52
N ALA A 280 9.86 12.35 14.79
CA ALA A 280 9.29 13.17 15.87
C ALA A 280 9.68 12.74 17.29
N ILE A 281 10.34 11.59 17.45
CA ILE A 281 10.84 11.08 18.73
C ILE A 281 12.30 11.53 18.99
N ALA A 282 12.99 12.13 18.02
CA ALA A 282 14.43 12.42 18.11
C ALA A 282 14.81 13.69 18.90
N GLU A 283 13.89 14.63 19.17
CA GLU A 283 14.29 15.92 19.79
C GLU A 283 14.55 15.88 21.31
N ASP A 284 14.30 14.76 21.98
CA ASP A 284 14.50 14.66 23.43
C ASP A 284 15.93 14.23 23.85
N VAL A 285 16.80 13.91 22.88
CA VAL A 285 18.20 13.50 23.15
C VAL A 285 19.16 14.69 23.12
N LEU A 286 18.76 15.84 22.57
CA LEU A 286 19.62 17.03 22.45
C LEU A 286 19.35 18.11 23.50
N SER A 287 18.15 18.18 24.09
CA SER A 287 17.82 19.17 25.13
C SER A 287 18.41 18.82 26.51
N GLY A 288 18.70 17.55 26.78
CA GLY A 288 19.29 17.07 28.03
C GLY A 288 20.80 17.30 28.20
N ARG A 289 21.52 17.67 27.13
CA ARG A 289 22.99 17.86 27.17
C ARG A 289 23.45 19.31 27.38
N ILE A 290 22.55 20.29 27.37
CA ILE A 290 22.93 21.71 27.51
C ILE A 290 22.68 22.27 28.93
N ARG A 291 21.93 21.58 29.80
CA ARG A 291 21.70 22.03 31.20
C ARG A 291 22.71 21.52 32.24
N GLY A 292 23.77 20.82 31.81
CA GLY A 292 24.79 20.26 32.71
C GLY A 292 26.15 20.97 32.67
N ALA A 293 26.26 22.11 32.00
CA ALA A 293 27.52 22.85 31.89
C ALA A 293 27.31 24.36 32.13
N GLN A 294 26.89 24.72 33.34
CA GLN A 294 27.26 25.97 34.03
C GLN A 294 27.33 25.70 35.53
#